data_AF-A0A952TY71-F1
#
_entry.id   AF-A0A952TY71-F1
#
_cell.length_a   1.000
_cell.length_b   1.000
_cell.length_c   1.000
_cell.angle_alpha   90.00
_cell.angle_beta   90.00
_cell.angle_gamma   90.00
#
_symmetry.space_group_name_H-M   'P 1'
#
loop_
_entity.id
_entity.type
_entity.pdbx_description
1 polymer ?
#
loop_
_entity_poly.entity_id
_entity_poly.type
_entity_poly.pdbx_seq_one_letter_code
_entity_poly.pdbx_strand_id
1 'polypeptide(L)'
;MSERLRQQGRPDWEVAALTRLGHSGERGLHAVAFVSQRNAPIRFGRQPTGAKWTLWGMLFGPPLIVLNAARAELMRQGRDAWTLSAIAHEVKHYEQGFWVALSVYGELEAWQLQIQVLRDLGAPPRHAAYLAIEQLPLTHDPAVLREAARLMREASPGYRSDLLPLNPLPYTLRSAWQRWWGGKG
;
A
#
# COMPACT_ATOMS: atom_id res chain seq x y z
N MET A 1 3.43 10.91 19.76
CA MET A 1 3.35 10.90 18.27
C MET A 1 2.79 12.21 17.72
N SER A 2 1.59 12.65 18.13
CA SER A 2 0.91 13.83 17.56
C SER A 2 1.67 15.14 17.73
N GLU A 3 2.41 15.33 18.83
CA GLU A 3 3.25 16.53 19.02
C GLU A 3 4.37 16.64 17.97
N ARG A 4 5.08 15.54 17.70
CA ARG A 4 6.10 15.47 16.64
C ARG A 4 5.50 15.81 15.27
N LEU A 5 4.30 15.30 14.96
CA LEU A 5 3.62 15.61 13.70
C LEU A 5 3.26 17.11 13.59
N ARG A 6 2.87 17.74 14.70
CA ARG A 6 2.62 19.19 14.76
C ARG A 6 3.91 20.00 14.60
N GLN A 7 5.00 19.60 15.24
CA GLN A 7 6.32 20.23 15.09
C GLN A 7 6.85 20.16 13.65
N GLN A 8 6.40 19.18 12.85
CA GLN A 8 6.68 19.08 11.42
C GLN A 8 5.86 20.06 10.56
N GLY A 9 5.00 20.88 11.16
CA GLY A 9 4.14 21.83 10.45
C GLY A 9 3.00 21.17 9.68
N ARG A 10 2.61 19.94 10.05
CA ARG A 10 1.50 19.24 9.38
C ARG A 10 0.16 19.89 9.74
N PRO A 11 -0.77 20.01 8.77
CA PRO A 11 -2.09 20.57 9.03
C PRO A 11 -2.89 19.68 9.99
N ASP A 12 -3.82 20.29 10.75
CA ASP A 12 -4.56 19.59 11.82
C ASP A 12 -5.30 18.34 11.34
N TRP A 13 -5.89 18.38 10.15
CA TRP A 13 -6.58 17.22 9.58
C TRP A 13 -5.64 16.03 9.38
N GLU A 14 -4.38 16.29 9.02
CA GLU A 14 -3.39 15.26 8.77
C GLU A 14 -2.85 14.70 10.09
N VAL A 15 -2.65 15.56 11.10
CA VAL A 15 -2.32 15.12 12.45
C VAL A 15 -3.44 14.24 13.02
N ALA A 16 -4.70 14.62 12.83
CA ALA A 16 -5.86 13.84 13.28
C ALA A 16 -5.94 12.49 12.54
N ALA A 17 -5.77 12.50 11.21
CA ALA A 17 -5.71 11.31 10.38
C ALA A 17 -4.64 10.31 10.84
N LEU A 18 -3.40 10.78 10.96
CA LEU A 18 -2.26 9.96 11.36
C LEU A 18 -2.37 9.52 12.82
N THR A 19 -2.94 10.34 13.70
CA THR A 19 -3.22 9.91 15.08
C THR A 19 -4.23 8.77 15.11
N ARG A 20 -5.32 8.87 14.33
CA ARG A 20 -6.32 7.79 14.22
C ARG A 20 -5.71 6.52 13.63
N LEU A 21 -4.93 6.64 12.56
CA LEU A 21 -4.20 5.49 11.98
C LEU A 21 -3.24 4.88 13.01
N GLY A 22 -2.54 5.69 13.79
CA GLY A 22 -1.63 5.20 14.83
C GLY A 22 -2.33 4.44 15.96
N HIS A 23 -3.63 4.66 16.15
CA HIS A 23 -4.45 3.92 17.13
C HIS A 23 -5.05 2.62 16.56
N SER A 24 -4.87 2.31 15.27
CA SER A 24 -5.34 1.06 14.66
C SER A 24 -4.33 -0.10 14.85
N GLY A 25 -3.67 -0.17 16.01
CA GLY A 25 -2.69 -1.22 16.32
C GLY A 25 -1.30 -1.02 15.69
N GLU A 26 -0.47 -2.07 15.80
CA GLU A 26 0.97 -2.01 15.45
C GLU A 26 1.22 -1.64 13.98
N ARG A 27 0.42 -2.18 13.06
CA ARG A 27 0.52 -1.88 11.62
C ARG A 27 0.27 -0.41 11.31
N GLY A 28 -0.78 0.16 11.91
CA GLY A 28 -1.10 1.58 11.76
C GLY A 28 -0.03 2.48 12.38
N LEU A 29 0.44 2.12 13.58
CA LEU A 29 1.54 2.83 14.25
C LEU A 29 2.83 2.82 13.42
N HIS A 30 3.17 1.67 12.83
CA HIS A 30 4.32 1.53 11.94
C HIS A 30 4.23 2.44 10.73
N ALA A 31 3.08 2.48 10.06
CA ALA A 31 2.85 3.39 8.93
C ALA A 31 3.01 4.87 9.33
N VAL A 32 2.49 5.27 10.49
CA VAL A 32 2.62 6.64 11.01
C VAL A 32 4.09 6.96 11.36
N ALA A 33 4.80 6.00 11.95
CA ALA A 33 6.22 6.15 12.25
C ALA A 33 7.03 6.36 10.96
N PHE A 34 6.76 5.59 9.90
CA PHE A 34 7.39 5.79 8.59
C PHE A 34 7.14 7.20 8.05
N VAL A 35 5.87 7.63 8.00
CA VAL A 35 5.48 8.97 7.51
C VAL A 35 6.18 10.06 8.31
N SER A 36 6.22 9.93 9.64
CA SER A 36 6.86 10.91 10.52
C SER A 36 8.38 10.92 10.36
N GLN A 37 9.03 9.76 10.31
CA GLN A 37 10.49 9.65 10.20
C GLN A 37 11.00 10.19 8.87
N ARG A 38 10.30 9.90 7.76
CA ARG A 38 10.67 10.35 6.41
C ARG A 38 10.14 11.74 6.07
N ASN A 39 9.40 12.35 6.99
CA ASN A 39 8.62 13.56 6.75
C ASN A 39 7.81 13.48 5.43
N ALA A 40 7.21 12.32 5.15
CA ALA A 40 6.50 12.04 3.92
C ALA A 40 5.27 12.97 3.81
N PRO A 41 5.12 13.81 2.78
CA PRO A 41 3.95 14.66 2.64
C PRO A 41 2.74 13.82 2.24
N ILE A 42 1.56 14.22 2.72
CA ILE A 42 0.28 13.67 2.30
C ILE A 42 -0.52 14.78 1.63
N ARG A 43 -0.97 14.55 0.40
CA ARG A 43 -1.73 15.54 -0.38
C ARG A 43 -2.99 14.94 -0.96
N PHE A 44 -3.95 15.79 -1.30
CA PHE A 44 -5.11 15.40 -2.10
C PHE A 44 -4.87 15.71 -3.58
N GLY A 45 -5.23 14.79 -4.46
CA GLY A 45 -5.12 14.96 -5.91
C GLY A 45 -6.24 14.23 -6.66
N ARG A 46 -6.55 14.68 -7.89
CA ARG A 46 -7.53 14.00 -8.75
C ARG A 46 -6.91 12.69 -9.26
N GLN A 47 -7.60 11.58 -8.98
CA GLN A 47 -7.18 10.25 -9.44
C GLN A 47 -8.35 9.26 -9.40
N PRO A 48 -8.31 8.19 -10.22
CA PRO A 48 -9.35 7.17 -10.22
C PRO A 48 -9.24 6.20 -9.02
N THR A 49 -8.06 6.09 -8.39
CA THR A 49 -7.79 5.18 -7.26
C THR A 49 -8.00 5.87 -5.91
N GLY A 50 -7.95 5.12 -4.80
CA GLY A 50 -8.08 5.67 -3.45
C GLY A 50 -6.86 6.49 -3.01
N ALA A 51 -5.66 5.98 -3.29
CA ALA A 51 -4.40 6.65 -3.09
C ALA A 51 -3.40 6.23 -4.17
N LYS A 52 -2.26 6.91 -4.22
CA LYS A 52 -1.06 6.48 -4.94
C LYS A 52 0.19 7.07 -4.31
N TRP A 53 1.28 6.33 -4.42
CA TRP A 53 2.64 6.81 -4.30
C TRP A 53 3.09 7.48 -5.61
N THR A 54 4.25 8.14 -5.58
CA THR A 54 4.84 8.76 -6.77
C THR A 54 6.15 8.09 -7.17
N LEU A 55 6.29 7.77 -8.47
CA LEU A 55 7.52 7.23 -9.06
C LEU A 55 8.73 8.11 -8.75
N TRP A 56 8.55 9.43 -8.80
CA TRP A 56 9.58 10.39 -8.43
C TRP A 56 10.04 10.22 -6.98
N GLY A 57 9.10 10.08 -6.04
CA GLY A 57 9.42 9.87 -4.62
C GLY A 57 10.01 8.49 -4.30
N MET A 58 9.87 7.51 -5.20
CA MET A 58 10.56 6.21 -5.04
C MET A 58 11.98 6.23 -5.59
N LEU A 59 12.19 6.91 -6.71
CA LEU A 59 13.46 6.86 -7.45
C LEU A 59 14.42 7.99 -7.07
N PHE A 60 13.92 9.19 -6.77
CA PHE A 60 14.74 10.41 -6.76
C PHE A 60 14.43 11.40 -5.63
N GLY A 61 13.34 11.22 -4.89
CA GLY A 61 12.86 12.23 -3.95
C GLY A 61 12.34 11.65 -2.64
N PRO A 62 11.90 12.53 -1.72
CA PRO A 62 11.19 12.07 -0.54
C PRO A 62 9.87 11.39 -0.94
N PRO A 63 9.40 10.41 -0.17
CA PRO A 63 8.11 9.76 -0.41
C PRO A 63 6.97 10.78 -0.36
N LEU A 64 6.04 10.71 -1.31
CA LEU A 64 4.84 11.55 -1.40
C LEU A 64 3.62 10.66 -1.58
N ILE A 65 2.68 10.77 -0.64
CA ILE A 65 1.41 10.04 -0.67
C ILE A 65 0.34 10.99 -1.22
N VAL A 66 -0.33 10.59 -2.29
CA VAL A 66 -1.44 11.34 -2.87
C VAL A 66 -2.74 10.57 -2.65
N LEU A 67 -3.64 11.15 -1.88
CA LEU A 67 -4.99 10.64 -1.60
C LEU A 67 -6.00 11.21 -2.60
N ASN A 68 -7.08 10.47 -2.85
CA ASN A 68 -8.12 10.92 -3.77
C ASN A 68 -8.82 12.17 -3.25
N ALA A 69 -8.82 13.26 -4.03
CA ALA A 69 -9.47 14.51 -3.66
C ALA A 69 -10.98 14.36 -3.43
N ALA A 70 -11.66 13.42 -4.09
CA ALA A 70 -13.07 13.14 -3.85
C ALA A 70 -13.35 12.61 -2.43
N ARG A 71 -12.32 12.13 -1.73
CA ARG A 71 -12.39 11.62 -0.35
C ARG A 71 -11.94 12.64 0.68
N ALA A 72 -11.47 13.81 0.25
CA ALA A 72 -10.85 14.79 1.15
C ALA A 72 -11.76 15.22 2.30
N GLU A 73 -13.04 15.42 2.04
CA GLU A 73 -13.99 15.84 3.07
C GLU A 73 -14.19 14.77 4.16
N LEU A 74 -14.47 13.52 3.74
CA LEU A 74 -14.61 12.39 4.67
C LEU A 74 -13.32 12.15 5.46
N MET A 75 -12.17 12.35 4.82
CA MET A 75 -10.86 12.20 5.43
C MET A 75 -10.60 13.28 6.49
N ARG A 76 -10.92 14.55 6.19
CA ARG A 76 -10.77 15.67 7.14
C ARG A 76 -11.66 15.53 8.37
N GLN A 77 -12.84 14.94 8.21
CA GLN A 77 -13.74 14.61 9.31
C GLN A 77 -13.30 13.35 10.08
N GLY A 78 -12.23 12.69 9.64
CA GLY A 78 -11.72 11.47 10.25
C GLY A 78 -12.71 10.32 10.15
N ARG A 79 -13.55 10.26 9.09
CA ARG A 79 -14.59 9.21 8.91
C ARG A 79 -14.24 8.18 7.83
N ASP A 80 -13.18 8.41 7.06
CA ASP A 80 -12.80 7.55 5.95
C ASP A 80 -11.74 6.49 6.33
N ALA A 81 -12.20 5.37 6.92
CA ALA A 81 -11.31 4.27 7.29
C ALA A 81 -10.60 3.66 6.07
N TRP A 82 -11.25 3.66 4.90
CA TRP A 82 -10.66 3.19 3.66
C TRP A 82 -9.46 4.04 3.27
N THR A 83 -9.64 5.36 3.17
CA THR A 83 -8.54 6.27 2.83
C THR A 83 -7.43 6.26 3.88
N LEU A 84 -7.75 6.09 5.17
CA LEU A 84 -6.76 5.89 6.24
C LEU A 84 -5.91 4.64 6.03
N SER A 85 -6.56 3.50 5.77
CA SER A 85 -5.84 2.24 5.51
C SER A 85 -4.97 2.31 4.26
N ALA A 86 -5.40 3.07 3.25
CA ALA A 86 -4.63 3.28 2.03
C ALA A 86 -3.30 4.00 2.32
N ILE A 87 -3.19 4.83 3.36
CA ILE A 87 -1.89 5.41 3.76
C ILE A 87 -0.89 4.30 4.12
N ALA A 88 -1.32 3.27 4.86
CA ALA A 88 -0.46 2.14 5.20
C ALA A 88 -0.07 1.31 3.96
N HIS A 89 -0.99 1.15 3.01
CA HIS A 89 -0.71 0.56 1.71
C HIS A 89 0.39 1.32 0.95
N GLU A 90 0.27 2.66 0.83
CA GLU A 90 1.27 3.46 0.14
C GLU A 90 2.63 3.46 0.87
N VAL A 91 2.62 3.46 2.20
CA VAL A 91 3.85 3.28 2.99
C VAL A 91 4.51 1.95 2.66
N LYS A 92 3.73 0.86 2.57
CA LYS A 92 4.27 -0.45 2.25
C LYS A 92 4.97 -0.48 0.90
N HIS A 93 4.41 0.18 -0.10
CA HIS A 93 5.07 0.36 -1.39
C HIS A 93 6.41 1.09 -1.27
N TYR A 94 6.49 2.14 -0.46
CA TYR A 94 7.76 2.82 -0.21
C TYR A 94 8.81 1.93 0.49
N GLU A 95 8.39 1.07 1.41
CA GLU A 95 9.29 0.12 2.09
C GLU A 95 9.78 -1.00 1.19
N GLN A 96 8.91 -1.50 0.31
CA GLN A 96 9.21 -2.49 -0.71
C GLN A 96 10.24 -1.98 -1.73
N GLY A 97 10.21 -0.67 -1.99
CA GLY A 97 10.98 -0.05 -3.06
C GLY A 97 10.43 -0.36 -4.45
N PHE A 98 10.95 0.39 -5.43
CA PHE A 98 10.42 0.48 -6.79
C PHE A 98 10.13 -0.87 -7.46
N TRP A 99 11.09 -1.80 -7.44
CA TRP A 99 10.97 -3.06 -8.18
C TRP A 99 9.98 -4.04 -7.58
N VAL A 100 9.80 -4.01 -6.26
CA VAL A 100 8.86 -4.90 -5.58
C VAL A 100 7.47 -4.28 -5.64
N ALA A 101 7.33 -2.98 -5.37
CA ALA A 101 6.06 -2.27 -5.47
C ALA A 101 5.43 -2.36 -6.88
N LEU A 102 6.25 -2.35 -7.94
CA LEU A 102 5.80 -2.58 -9.31
C LEU A 102 5.71 -4.07 -9.68
N SER A 103 5.04 -4.86 -8.84
CA SER A 103 4.72 -6.26 -9.14
C SER A 103 3.44 -6.69 -8.45
N VAL A 104 2.78 -7.73 -8.96
CA VAL A 104 1.61 -8.31 -8.31
C VAL A 104 1.94 -8.84 -6.91
N TYR A 105 3.15 -9.37 -6.72
CA TYR A 105 3.65 -9.76 -5.40
C TYR A 105 3.65 -8.57 -4.42
N GLY A 106 4.20 -7.43 -4.83
CA GLY A 106 4.26 -6.24 -3.97
C GLY A 106 2.87 -5.68 -3.66
N GLU A 107 2.01 -5.64 -4.67
CA GLU A 107 0.60 -5.28 -4.50
C GLU A 107 -0.13 -6.25 -3.56
N LEU A 108 0.07 -7.56 -3.69
CA LEU A 108 -0.58 -8.54 -2.81
C LEU A 108 -0.26 -8.25 -1.34
N GLU A 109 1.01 -8.05 -1.02
CA GLU A 109 1.44 -7.71 0.34
C GLU A 109 0.85 -6.38 0.83
N ALA A 110 0.81 -5.35 -0.03
CA ALA A 110 0.26 -4.03 0.31
C ALA A 110 -1.27 -4.07 0.53
N TRP A 111 -2.00 -4.82 -0.30
CA TRP A 111 -3.43 -5.06 -0.15
C TRP A 111 -3.74 -5.84 1.13
N GLN A 112 -2.97 -6.90 1.43
CA GLN A 112 -3.11 -7.66 2.67
C GLN A 112 -2.92 -6.78 3.91
N LEU A 113 -1.90 -5.92 3.91
CA LEU A 113 -1.69 -4.94 4.97
C LEU A 113 -2.89 -3.98 5.10
N GLN A 114 -3.36 -3.43 3.98
CA GLN A 114 -4.50 -2.51 3.97
C GLN A 114 -5.75 -3.14 4.59
N ILE A 115 -6.06 -4.38 4.20
CA ILE A 115 -7.21 -5.13 4.71
C ILE A 115 -7.10 -5.35 6.22
N GLN A 116 -5.91 -5.69 6.72
CA GLN A 116 -5.67 -5.85 8.16
C GLN A 116 -5.87 -4.53 8.91
N VAL A 117 -5.31 -3.43 8.40
CA VAL A 117 -5.49 -2.09 8.99
C VAL A 117 -6.97 -1.66 8.99
N LEU A 118 -7.73 -2.00 7.94
CA LEU A 118 -9.18 -1.77 7.90
C LEU A 118 -9.91 -2.48 9.04
N ARG A 119 -9.55 -3.74 9.35
CA ARG A 119 -10.12 -4.46 10.50
C ARG A 119 -9.77 -3.77 11.80
N ASP A 120 -8.50 -3.39 11.97
CA ASP A 120 -8.01 -2.72 13.18
C ASP A 120 -8.66 -1.34 13.37
N LEU A 121 -9.11 -0.69 12.29
CA LEU A 121 -9.90 0.55 12.29
C LEU A 121 -11.40 0.34 12.58
N GLY A 122 -11.84 -0.90 12.81
CA GLY A 122 -13.26 -1.26 13.03
C GLY A 122 -14.11 -1.25 11.76
N ALA A 123 -13.49 -1.29 10.58
CA ALA A 123 -14.15 -1.23 9.28
C ALA A 123 -13.72 -2.39 8.36
N PRO A 124 -13.91 -3.65 8.78
CA PRO A 124 -13.49 -4.81 7.99
C PRO A 124 -14.12 -4.79 6.59
N PRO A 125 -13.38 -5.16 5.53
CA PRO A 125 -13.95 -5.21 4.19
C PRO A 125 -15.02 -6.31 4.11
N ARG A 126 -16.07 -6.06 3.33
CA ARG A 126 -17.19 -7.02 3.13
C ARG A 126 -17.15 -7.73 1.78
N HIS A 127 -16.42 -7.19 0.81
CA HIS A 127 -16.36 -7.78 -0.53
C HIS A 127 -15.61 -9.12 -0.49
N ALA A 128 -16.17 -10.16 -1.10
CA ALA A 128 -15.60 -11.50 -1.10
C ALA A 128 -14.15 -11.52 -1.62
N ALA A 129 -13.85 -10.77 -2.68
CA ALA A 129 -12.49 -10.66 -3.20
C ALA A 129 -11.46 -10.11 -2.19
N TYR A 130 -11.80 -9.13 -1.35
CA TYR A 130 -10.88 -8.66 -0.29
C TYR A 130 -10.60 -9.77 0.73
N LEU A 131 -11.64 -10.51 1.12
CA LEU A 131 -11.49 -11.64 2.04
C LEU A 131 -10.59 -12.72 1.44
N ALA A 132 -10.77 -13.03 0.15
CA ALA A 132 -9.94 -14.00 -0.55
C ALA A 132 -8.48 -13.55 -0.68
N ILE A 133 -8.22 -12.27 -1.01
CA ILE A 133 -6.87 -11.69 -1.10
C ILE A 133 -6.11 -11.84 0.22
N GLU A 134 -6.78 -11.58 1.35
CA GLU A 134 -6.18 -11.70 2.68
C GLU A 134 -5.70 -13.12 2.99
N GLN A 135 -6.40 -14.14 2.48
CA GLN A 135 -6.08 -15.55 2.74
C GLN A 135 -5.03 -16.13 1.79
N LEU A 136 -4.68 -15.43 0.71
CA LEU A 136 -3.67 -15.91 -0.21
C LEU A 136 -2.30 -15.95 0.47
N PRO A 137 -1.49 -17.01 0.28
CA PRO A 137 -0.15 -17.04 0.82
C PRO A 137 0.74 -16.06 0.05
N LEU A 138 1.53 -15.26 0.76
CA LEU A 138 2.50 -14.36 0.13
C LEU A 138 3.70 -15.18 -0.38
N THR A 139 3.68 -15.54 -1.66
CA THR A 139 4.69 -16.41 -2.28
C THR A 139 5.02 -15.93 -3.69
N HIS A 140 6.12 -16.45 -4.25
CA HIS A 140 6.50 -16.20 -5.64
C HIS A 140 5.85 -17.18 -6.64
N ASP A 141 4.90 -18.02 -6.20
CA ASP A 141 4.20 -18.97 -7.06
C ASP A 141 3.32 -18.23 -8.10
N PRO A 142 3.58 -18.41 -9.41
CA PRO A 142 2.79 -17.77 -10.46
C PRO A 142 1.28 -18.09 -10.40
N ALA A 143 0.87 -19.25 -9.91
CA ALA A 143 -0.55 -19.59 -9.79
C ALA A 143 -1.24 -18.71 -8.74
N VAL A 144 -0.62 -18.59 -7.56
CA VAL A 144 -1.09 -17.73 -6.47
C VAL A 144 -1.12 -16.27 -6.91
N LEU A 145 -0.08 -15.79 -7.59
CA LEU A 145 0.00 -14.39 -8.02
C LEU A 145 -1.01 -14.07 -9.14
N ARG A 146 -1.28 -14.99 -10.06
CA ARG A 146 -2.36 -14.79 -11.05
C ARG A 146 -3.72 -14.70 -10.38
N GLU A 147 -3.96 -15.52 -9.36
CA GLU A 147 -5.19 -15.47 -8.59
C GLU A 147 -5.31 -14.16 -7.80
N ALA A 148 -4.23 -13.70 -7.17
CA ALA A 148 -4.16 -12.38 -6.53
C ALA A 148 -4.53 -11.27 -7.52
N ALA A 149 -3.91 -11.25 -8.70
CA ALA A 149 -4.20 -10.25 -9.72
C ALA A 149 -5.67 -10.29 -10.16
N ARG A 150 -6.26 -11.47 -10.34
CA ARG A 150 -7.68 -11.65 -10.68
C ARG A 150 -8.58 -11.04 -9.61
N LEU A 151 -8.34 -11.39 -8.34
CA LEU A 151 -9.13 -10.90 -7.21
C LEU A 151 -9.00 -9.38 -7.01
N MET A 152 -7.83 -8.78 -7.22
CA MET A 152 -7.66 -7.32 -7.13
C MET A 152 -8.51 -6.58 -8.16
N ARG A 153 -8.60 -7.11 -9.40
CA ARG A 153 -9.47 -6.53 -10.44
C ARG A 153 -10.96 -6.68 -10.13
N GLU A 154 -11.32 -7.79 -9.51
CA GLU A 154 -12.68 -8.03 -9.02
C GLU A 154 -13.05 -7.05 -7.90
N ALA A 155 -12.14 -6.85 -6.95
CA ALA A 155 -12.34 -5.94 -5.81
C ALA A 155 -12.34 -4.46 -6.22
N SER A 156 -11.56 -4.08 -7.24
CA SER A 156 -11.47 -2.72 -7.74
C SER A 156 -11.62 -2.71 -9.27
N PRO A 157 -12.86 -2.61 -9.80
CA PRO A 157 -13.10 -2.52 -11.23
C PRO A 157 -12.27 -1.39 -11.88
N GLY A 158 -11.51 -1.74 -12.93
CA GLY A 158 -10.61 -0.82 -13.63
C GLY A 158 -9.18 -0.78 -13.09
N TYR A 159 -8.88 -1.47 -11.99
CA TYR A 159 -7.49 -1.67 -11.54
C TYR A 159 -6.75 -2.57 -12.53
N ARG A 160 -5.54 -2.18 -12.95
CA ARG A 160 -4.79 -2.81 -14.06
C ARG A 160 -3.61 -3.65 -13.57
N SER A 161 -3.88 -4.58 -12.63
CA SER A 161 -2.86 -5.55 -12.17
C SER A 161 -2.36 -6.47 -13.28
N ASP A 162 -3.07 -6.57 -14.40
CA ASP A 162 -2.66 -7.29 -15.61
C ASP A 162 -1.42 -6.68 -16.29
N LEU A 163 -1.14 -5.40 -16.04
CA LEU A 163 0.03 -4.71 -16.59
C LEU A 163 1.29 -4.87 -15.73
N LEU A 164 1.15 -5.42 -14.52
CA LEU A 164 2.27 -5.63 -13.61
C LEU A 164 2.92 -7.00 -13.86
N PRO A 165 4.26 -7.10 -13.74
CA PRO A 165 4.90 -8.40 -13.67
C PRO A 165 4.39 -9.14 -12.42
N LEU A 166 4.21 -10.47 -12.51
CA LEU A 166 3.76 -11.26 -11.36
C LEU A 166 4.72 -11.11 -10.17
N ASN A 167 6.02 -11.29 -10.46
CA ASN A 167 7.10 -11.21 -9.48
C ASN A 167 7.95 -9.96 -9.70
N PRO A 168 8.68 -9.49 -8.66
CA PRO A 168 9.65 -8.41 -8.82
C PRO A 168 10.70 -8.78 -9.88
N LEU A 169 11.14 -7.79 -10.66
CA LEU A 169 12.14 -8.00 -11.72
C LEU A 169 13.45 -8.65 -11.20
N PRO A 170 14.03 -8.21 -10.06
CA PRO A 170 15.23 -8.85 -9.51
C PRO A 170 15.04 -10.35 -9.19
N TYR A 171 13.85 -10.74 -8.71
CA TYR A 171 13.52 -12.14 -8.45
C TYR A 171 13.50 -12.95 -9.75
N THR A 172 12.88 -12.38 -10.80
CA THR A 172 12.74 -13.03 -12.10
C THR A 172 14.11 -13.26 -12.75
N LEU A 173 14.99 -12.27 -12.69
CA LEU A 173 16.37 -12.36 -13.22
C LEU A 173 17.21 -13.39 -12.46
N ARG A 174 17.17 -13.35 -11.11
CA ARG A 174 17.88 -14.33 -10.27
C ARG A 174 17.41 -15.75 -10.55
N SER A 175 16.10 -15.96 -10.61
CA SER A 175 15.50 -17.28 -10.88
C SER A 175 15.88 -17.80 -12.27
N ALA A 176 15.91 -16.94 -13.28
CA ALA A 176 16.34 -17.31 -14.62
C ALA A 176 17.83 -17.71 -14.66
N TRP A 177 18.69 -16.93 -13.98
CA TRP A 177 20.11 -17.25 -13.87
C TRP A 177 20.35 -18.58 -13.14
N GLN A 178 19.66 -18.82 -12.02
CA GLN A 178 19.76 -20.08 -11.28
C GLN A 178 19.31 -21.29 -12.10
N ARG A 179 18.24 -21.17 -12.91
CA ARG A 179 17.85 -22.25 -13.83
C ARG A 179 18.89 -22.51 -14.91
N TRP A 180 19.54 -21.46 -15.43
CA TRP A 180 20.52 -21.59 -16.50
C TRP A 180 21.84 -22.21 -16.01
N TRP A 181 22.30 -21.82 -14.81
CA TRP A 181 23.63 -22.19 -14.31
C TRP A 181 23.63 -23.21 -13.18
N GLY A 182 22.55 -23.32 -12.41
CA GLY A 182 22.41 -24.25 -11.29
C GLY A 182 21.97 -25.66 -11.68
N GLY A 183 21.65 -25.92 -12.96
CA GLY A 183 21.29 -27.24 -13.49
C GLY A 183 22.47 -28.07 -14.01
N LYS A 184 23.72 -27.63 -13.78
CA LYS A 184 24.94 -28.38 -14.12
C LYS A 184 25.65 -28.88 -12.86
N GLY A 185 24.99 -29.78 -12.12
CA GLY A 185 25.54 -30.48 -10.97
C GLY A 185 25.09 -31.93 -10.98
#